data_AF-A0A1F9FRV6-F1
#
_entry.id   AF-A0A1F9FRV6-F1
#
_cell.length_a   1.000
_cell.length_b   1.000
_cell.length_c   1.000
_cell.angle_alpha   90.00
_cell.angle_beta   90.00
_cell.angle_gamma   90.00
#
_symmetry.space_group_name_H-M   'P 1'
#
loop_
_entity.id
_entity.type
_entity.pdbx_description
1 polymer ?
#
loop_
_entity_poly.entity_id
_entity_poly.type
_entity_poly.pdbx_seq_one_letter_code
_entity_poly.pdbx_strand_id
1 'polypeptide(L)' 'MSQSQLATKIDSDIKKALETVCKERGYKMNRFIEEAILDKLEELEDIEDIKSLRREPTRPLKEILKDLKAHGKI' A
#
# COMPACT_ATOMS: atom_id res chain seq x y z
N MET A 1 -4.51 21.63 -0.10
CA MET A 1 -5.04 20.34 -0.58
C MET A 1 -6.54 20.51 -0.81
N SER A 2 -7.03 20.27 -2.03
CA SER A 2 -8.47 20.33 -2.34
C SER A 2 -9.18 19.08 -1.81
N GLN A 3 -10.30 19.26 -1.10
CA GLN A 3 -11.14 18.13 -0.68
C GLN A 3 -12.11 17.77 -1.81
N SER A 4 -12.25 16.47 -2.07
CA SER A 4 -13.24 15.91 -3.00
C SER A 4 -14.22 15.02 -2.26
N GLN A 5 -15.46 14.94 -2.75
CA GLN A 5 -16.50 14.12 -2.13
C GLN A 5 -16.53 12.73 -2.77
N LEU A 6 -16.49 11.69 -1.95
CA LEU A 6 -16.74 10.30 -2.35
C LEU A 6 -18.12 9.88 -1.82
N ALA A 7 -19.08 9.65 -2.72
CA ALA A 7 -20.42 9.18 -2.39
C ALA A 7 -20.60 7.73 -2.87
N THR A 8 -20.79 6.80 -1.95
CA THR A 8 -20.98 5.38 -2.27
C THR A 8 -22.10 4.77 -1.42
N LYS A 9 -22.74 3.72 -1.93
CA LYS A 9 -23.63 2.88 -1.14
C LYS A 9 -22.83 1.70 -0.60
N ILE A 10 -22.91 1.47 0.69
CA ILE A 10 -22.31 0.32 1.37
C ILE A 10 -23.38 -0.50 2.06
N ASP A 11 -23.07 -1.75 2.33
CA ASP A 11 -23.93 -2.64 3.10
C ASP A 11 -24.27 -2.05 4.48
N SER A 12 -25.51 -2.24 4.93
CA SER A 12 -26.00 -1.64 6.16
C SER A 12 -25.31 -2.17 7.40
N ASP A 13 -24.88 -3.43 7.40
CA ASP A 13 -24.23 -4.04 8.56
C ASP A 13 -22.76 -3.65 8.63
N ILE A 14 -22.09 -3.49 7.48
CA ILE A 14 -20.75 -2.89 7.41
C ILE A 14 -20.77 -1.46 7.97
N LYS A 15 -21.77 -0.66 7.57
CA LYS A 15 -21.91 0.71 8.08
C LYS A 15 -22.05 0.74 9.61
N LYS A 16 -22.92 -0.11 10.17
CA LYS A 16 -23.11 -0.20 11.63
C LYS A 16 -21.80 -0.60 12.34
N ALA A 17 -21.11 -1.60 11.82
CA ALA A 17 -19.84 -2.05 12.39
C ALA A 17 -18.79 -0.94 12.39
N LEU A 18 -18.69 -0.20 11.28
CA LEU A 18 -17.80 0.96 11.17
C LEU A 18 -18.15 2.05 12.18
N GLU A 19 -19.44 2.41 12.30
CA GLU A 19 -19.90 3.40 13.27
C GLU A 19 -19.58 2.99 14.71
N THR A 20 -19.80 1.74 15.09
CA THR A 20 -19.47 1.22 16.43
C THR A 20 -17.97 1.33 16.71
N VAL A 21 -17.12 0.84 15.81
CA VAL A 21 -15.66 0.89 15.99
C VAL A 21 -15.15 2.32 16.08
N CYS A 22 -15.64 3.21 15.20
CA CYS A 22 -15.25 4.62 15.24
C CYS A 22 -15.67 5.30 16.54
N LYS A 23 -16.86 4.98 17.06
CA LYS A 23 -17.38 5.56 18.30
C LYS A 23 -16.63 5.07 19.54
N GLU A 24 -16.29 3.79 19.60
CA GLU A 24 -15.54 3.21 20.73
C GLU A 24 -14.10 3.72 20.79
N ARG A 25 -13.47 3.95 19.63
CA ARG A 25 -12.06 4.35 19.53
C ARG A 25 -11.83 5.85 19.35
N GLY A 26 -12.91 6.64 19.25
CA GLY A 26 -12.84 8.08 19.07
C GLY A 26 -12.37 8.53 17.67
N TYR A 27 -12.54 7.68 16.65
CA TYR A 27 -12.14 8.01 15.28
C TYR A 27 -13.21 8.76 14.50
N LYS A 28 -12.76 9.66 13.61
CA LYS A 28 -13.63 10.23 12.58
C LYS A 28 -13.79 9.21 11.45
N MET A 29 -15.02 8.89 11.10
CA MET A 29 -15.33 7.88 10.08
C MET A 29 -14.69 8.19 8.72
N ASN A 30 -14.67 9.45 8.29
CA ASN A 30 -13.99 9.85 7.05
C ASN A 30 -12.49 9.54 7.09
N ARG A 31 -11.82 9.79 8.22
CA ARG A 31 -10.38 9.52 8.37
C ARG A 31 -10.10 8.02 8.32
N PHE A 32 -10.93 7.23 8.99
CA PHE A 32 -10.84 5.77 8.93
C PHE A 32 -10.98 5.25 7.49
N ILE A 33 -11.97 5.77 6.75
CA ILE A 33 -12.19 5.37 5.35
C ILE A 33 -11.02 5.81 4.46
N GLU A 34 -10.51 7.03 4.63
CA GLU A 34 -9.34 7.52 3.89
C GLU A 34 -8.10 6.65 4.12
N GLU A 35 -7.81 6.30 5.38
CA GLU A 35 -6.70 5.41 5.73
C GLU A 35 -6.90 4.01 5.13
N ALA A 36 -8.08 3.41 5.30
CA ALA A 36 -8.37 2.09 4.74
C ALA A 36 -8.29 2.06 3.19
N ILE A 37 -8.68 3.13 2.51
CA ILE A 37 -8.54 3.25 1.05
C ILE A 37 -7.05 3.35 0.68
N LEU A 38 -6.28 4.18 1.38
CA LEU A 38 -4.85 4.35 1.13
C LEU A 38 -4.12 3.03 1.32
N ASP A 39 -4.31 2.36 2.46
CA ASP A 39 -3.70 1.07 2.77
C ASP A 39 -3.99 0.05 1.66
N LYS A 40 -5.22 0.04 1.13
CA LYS A 40 -5.59 -0.91 0.07
C LYS A 40 -4.97 -0.57 -1.28
N LEU A 41 -4.80 0.72 -1.60
CA LEU A 41 -4.12 1.15 -2.81
C LEU A 41 -2.63 0.80 -2.77
N GLU A 42 -1.98 1.03 -1.64
CA GLU A 42 -0.58 0.67 -1.41
C GLU A 42 -0.37 -0.86 -1.56
N GLU A 43 -1.24 -1.68 -0.95
CA GLU A 43 -1.18 -3.14 -1.10
C GLU A 43 -1.29 -3.59 -2.57
N LEU A 44 -2.14 -2.93 -3.36
CA LEU A 44 -2.29 -3.24 -4.78
C LEU A 44 -1.06 -2.82 -5.59
N GLU A 45 -0.44 -1.69 -5.27
CA GLU A 45 0.81 -1.23 -5.88
C GLU A 45 1.96 -2.23 -5.59
N ASP A 46 2.12 -2.65 -4.34
CA ASP A 46 3.11 -3.66 -3.93
C ASP A 46 2.98 -4.96 -4.73
N ILE A 47 1.75 -5.43 -4.97
CA ILE A 47 1.49 -6.63 -5.76
C ILE A 47 1.97 -6.47 -7.21
N GLU A 48 1.75 -5.30 -7.81
CA GLU A 48 2.20 -5.02 -9.17
C GLU A 48 3.72 -4.85 -9.25
N ASP A 49 4.34 -4.23 -8.25
CA ASP A 49 5.80 -4.13 -8.14
C ASP A 49 6.45 -5.51 -8.05
N ILE A 50 5.92 -6.41 -7.22
CA ILE A 50 6.41 -7.80 -7.13
C ILE A 50 6.30 -8.51 -8.49
N LYS A 51 5.20 -8.32 -9.23
CA LYS A 51 5.05 -8.90 -10.57
C LYS A 51 6.08 -8.36 -11.55
N SER A 52 6.41 -7.08 -11.45
CA SER A 52 7.41 -6.41 -12.27
C SER A 52 8.82 -6.90 -11.95
N LEU A 53 9.19 -6.94 -10.66
CA LEU A 53 10.48 -7.47 -10.18
C LEU A 53 10.73 -8.91 -10.63
N ARG A 54 9.70 -9.77 -10.64
CA ARG A 54 9.82 -11.16 -11.15
C ARG A 54 10.17 -11.26 -12.63
N ARG A 55 9.96 -10.19 -13.40
CA ARG A 55 10.26 -10.11 -14.83
C ARG A 55 11.57 -9.37 -15.11
N GLU A 56 12.23 -8.84 -14.08
CA GLU A 56 13.48 -8.15 -14.27
C GLU A 56 14.59 -9.11 -14.71
N PRO A 57 15.44 -8.70 -15.66
CA PRO A 57 16.58 -9.50 -16.05
C PRO A 57 17.53 -9.64 -14.86
N THR A 58 17.86 -10.89 -14.51
CA THR A 58 18.88 -11.14 -13.50
C THR A 58 20.27 -10.87 -14.08
N ARG A 59 21.18 -10.38 -13.23
CA ARG A 59 22.59 -10.16 -13.57
C ARG A 59 23.48 -10.94 -12.60
N PRO A 60 24.59 -11.54 -13.07
CA PRO A 60 25.54 -12.19 -12.17
C PRO A 60 26.14 -11.19 -11.17
N LEU A 61 26.22 -11.58 -9.89
CA LEU A 61 26.79 -10.74 -8.82
C LEU A 61 28.20 -10.22 -9.15
N LYS A 62 29.01 -11.04 -9.85
CA LYS A 62 30.36 -10.67 -10.28
C LYS A 62 30.39 -9.44 -11.22
N GLU A 63 29.37 -9.28 -12.07
CA GLU A 63 29.28 -8.12 -12.96
C GLU A 63 28.91 -6.85 -12.17
N ILE A 64 27.96 -6.97 -11.24
CA ILE A 64 27.55 -5.86 -10.37
C ILE A 64 28.72 -5.38 -9.50
N LEU A 65 29.49 -6.29 -8.91
CA LEU A 65 30.67 -5.95 -8.10
C LEU A 65 31.76 -5.24 -8.92
N LYS A 66 31.91 -5.61 -10.20
CA LYS A 66 32.84 -4.95 -11.12
C LYS A 66 32.40 -3.51 -11.41
N ASP A 67 31.12 -3.30 -11.67
CA ASP A 67 30.54 -1.97 -11.96
C ASP A 67 30.65 -1.04 -10.74
N LEU A 68 30.41 -1.57 -9.54
CA LEU A 68 30.48 -0.82 -8.28
C LEU A 68 31.92 -0.53 -7.82
N LYS A 69 32.95 -0.98 -8.53
CA LYS A 69 34.38 -0.90 -8.14
C LYS A 69 34.63 -1.43 -6.72
N ALA A 70 33.75 -2.29 -6.22
CA ALA A 70 33.85 -2.90 -4.91
C ALA A 70 34.75 -4.12 -5.02
N HIS A 71 35.98 -3.99 -4.54
CA HIS A 71 36.93 -5.10 -4.46
C HIS A 71 37.00 -5.60 -3.02
N GLY A 72 36.10 -6.50 -2.64
CA GLY A 72 36.08 -7.11 -1.32
C GLY A 72 35.55 -8.54 -1.36
N LYS A 73 36.24 -9.47 -0.71
CA LYS A 73 35.74 -10.83 -0.44
C LYS A 73 34.60 -10.72 0.57
N ILE A 74 33.47 -11.36 0.27
CA ILE A 74 32.44 -11.70 1.26
C ILE A 74 32.93 -12.92 2.03
#